data_AF-A0A3B4T452-F1
#
_entry.id   AF-A0A3B4T452-F1
#
_cell.length_a   1.000
_cell.length_b   1.000
_cell.length_c   1.000
_cell.angle_alpha   90.00
_cell.angle_beta   90.00
_cell.angle_gamma   90.00
#
_symmetry.space_group_name_H-M   'P 1'
#
loop_
_entity.id
_entity.type
_entity.pdbx_description
1 polymer ?
#
loop_
_entity_poly.entity_id
_entity_poly.type
_entity_poly.pdbx_seq_one_letter_code
_entity_poly.pdbx_strand_id
1 'polypeptide(L)'
;MEVCCCFSVGAAALYVLTLLWRYRQDCHAGCRLGALVGALGASLCFTVSPVLCGGVLLTCSLHLICVSRRNELLPAKSRAVLITGCDSGFGHALAEQLSEMGVQVFAGMLDVNGGGAQRLRERGSENLQVLQLDVTDSTQVETVHRYICTQVGHTGLWGLVNNAGILHCPADAELQPMVACRRCMEVNFLSAVNMCQVFLPLLRCSRGRIVNVSSMAGEVPMPLFASYGASKAALRVFSEVLRMELSVWGVKVSVIQPAGFRTNIFGTNDDARRYRDEILAALSSEAREDYGEAYVSSLPSSLSRMSQQCAEDLSPVVDEMCHALLSVCPRPLYTPGQMGWLLPFLHRHCPTAVFDLIAMTFLKHTECEPAGLRGGGHS
;
A
#
# COMPACT_ATOMS: atom_id res chain seq x y z
N MET A 1 -28.95 26.94 -31.44
CA MET A 1 -29.79 25.83 -30.96
C MET A 1 -29.36 24.48 -31.56
N GLU A 2 -29.17 24.39 -32.88
CA GLU A 2 -28.76 23.15 -33.56
C GLU A 2 -27.42 22.57 -33.06
N VAL A 3 -26.40 23.40 -32.86
CA VAL A 3 -25.08 22.96 -32.36
C VAL A 3 -25.17 22.32 -30.96
N CYS A 4 -26.04 22.83 -30.09
CA CYS A 4 -26.22 22.27 -28.74
C CYS A 4 -26.96 20.93 -28.76
N CYS A 5 -27.93 20.74 -29.66
CA CYS A 5 -28.61 19.46 -29.87
C CYS A 5 -27.66 18.40 -30.43
N CYS A 6 -26.77 18.77 -31.36
CA CYS A 6 -25.78 17.83 -31.91
C CYS A 6 -24.82 17.30 -30.83
N PHE A 7 -24.36 18.16 -29.92
CA PHE A 7 -23.47 17.75 -28.82
C PHE A 7 -24.18 16.79 -27.84
N SER A 8 -25.42 17.09 -27.45
CA SER A 8 -26.19 16.22 -26.53
C SER A 8 -26.53 14.86 -27.15
N VAL A 9 -26.86 14.83 -28.44
CA VAL A 9 -27.14 13.57 -29.17
C VAL A 9 -25.87 12.74 -29.31
N GLY A 10 -24.73 13.36 -29.62
CA GLY A 10 -23.43 12.68 -29.67
C GLY A 10 -23.01 12.07 -28.33
N ALA A 11 -23.18 12.81 -27.23
CA ALA A 11 -22.88 12.33 -25.88
C ALA A 11 -23.82 11.18 -25.45
N ALA A 12 -25.12 11.27 -25.78
CA ALA A 12 -26.07 10.20 -25.51
C ALA A 12 -25.77 8.93 -26.32
N ALA A 13 -25.42 9.07 -27.61
CA ALA A 13 -25.01 7.95 -28.44
C ALA A 13 -23.73 7.28 -27.90
N LEU A 14 -22.71 8.06 -27.51
CA LEU A 14 -21.49 7.55 -26.90
C LEU A 14 -21.80 6.80 -25.59
N TYR A 15 -22.69 7.33 -24.76
CA TYR A 15 -23.12 6.70 -23.51
C TYR A 15 -23.82 5.36 -23.74
N VAL A 16 -24.79 5.31 -24.65
CA VAL A 16 -25.50 4.07 -25.01
C VAL A 16 -24.54 3.04 -25.60
N LEU A 17 -23.63 3.43 -26.50
CA LEU A 17 -22.61 2.54 -27.05
C LEU A 17 -21.66 2.01 -25.96
N THR A 18 -21.28 2.84 -25.00
CA THR A 18 -20.44 2.44 -23.86
C THR A 18 -21.16 1.44 -22.96
N LEU A 19 -22.45 1.63 -22.71
CA LEU A 19 -23.29 0.68 -21.96
C LEU A 19 -23.45 -0.65 -22.70
N LEU A 20 -23.69 -0.62 -24.02
CA LEU A 20 -23.80 -1.83 -24.85
C LEU A 20 -22.48 -2.60 -24.93
N TRP A 21 -21.35 -1.88 -25.04
CA TRP A 21 -20.03 -2.49 -25.03
C TRP A 21 -19.73 -3.14 -23.67
N ARG A 22 -20.07 -2.48 -22.55
CA ARG A 22 -19.93 -3.04 -21.20
C ARG A 22 -20.87 -4.23 -20.97
N TYR A 23 -22.10 -4.16 -21.46
CA TYR A 23 -23.06 -5.29 -21.43
C TYR A 23 -22.51 -6.54 -22.14
N ARG A 24 -21.71 -6.35 -23.19
CA ARG A 24 -21.05 -7.45 -23.89
C ARG A 24 -19.86 -8.04 -23.13
N GLN A 25 -19.25 -7.30 -22.21
CA GLN A 25 -18.08 -7.73 -21.42
C GLN A 25 -18.45 -8.34 -20.05
N ASP A 26 -19.46 -7.80 -19.36
CA ASP A 26 -19.89 -8.26 -18.03
C ASP A 26 -21.22 -9.03 -18.11
N CYS A 27 -21.18 -10.38 -18.13
CA CYS A 27 -22.39 -11.21 -18.06
C CYS A 27 -23.01 -11.32 -16.64
N HIS A 28 -22.41 -10.74 -15.60
CA HIS A 28 -23.00 -10.78 -14.25
C HIS A 28 -22.84 -9.46 -13.48
N ALA A 29 -23.97 -8.98 -12.95
CA ALA A 29 -24.13 -8.01 -11.85
C ALA A 29 -24.05 -6.48 -12.12
N GLY A 30 -24.06 -5.99 -13.37
CA GLY A 30 -24.18 -4.55 -13.67
C GLY A 30 -25.61 -4.02 -13.92
N CYS A 31 -26.61 -4.91 -14.03
CA CYS A 31 -27.88 -4.63 -14.71
C CYS A 31 -28.82 -3.61 -14.04
N ARG A 32 -28.73 -3.37 -12.73
CA ARG A 32 -29.73 -2.51 -12.03
C ARG A 32 -29.32 -1.05 -11.94
N LEU A 33 -28.02 -0.74 -11.91
CA LEU A 33 -27.54 0.65 -11.76
C LEU A 33 -27.48 1.41 -13.09
N GLY A 34 -27.06 0.74 -14.17
CA GLY A 34 -26.99 1.34 -15.52
C GLY A 34 -28.36 1.68 -16.10
N ALA A 35 -29.37 0.83 -15.87
CA ALA A 35 -30.74 1.07 -16.29
C ALA A 35 -31.40 2.22 -15.51
N LEU A 36 -31.11 2.35 -14.21
CA LEU A 36 -31.65 3.42 -13.37
C LEU A 36 -31.07 4.80 -13.73
N VAL A 37 -29.76 4.85 -14.01
CA VAL A 37 -29.08 6.09 -14.46
C VAL A 37 -29.55 6.48 -15.86
N GLY A 38 -29.78 5.51 -16.76
CA GLY A 38 -30.37 5.76 -18.08
C GLY A 38 -31.80 6.31 -18.02
N ALA A 39 -32.64 5.77 -17.13
CA ALA A 39 -34.02 6.23 -16.94
C ALA A 39 -34.10 7.62 -16.27
N LEU A 40 -33.23 7.91 -15.30
CA LEU A 40 -33.15 9.22 -14.65
C LEU A 40 -32.56 10.29 -15.59
N GLY A 41 -31.56 9.94 -16.41
CA GLY A 41 -30.97 10.84 -17.40
C GLY A 41 -31.97 11.31 -18.47
N ALA A 42 -32.92 10.46 -18.86
CA ALA A 42 -33.97 10.81 -19.82
C ALA A 42 -35.00 11.81 -19.25
N SER A 43 -35.27 11.81 -17.93
CA SER A 43 -36.18 12.76 -17.28
C SER A 43 -35.53 14.12 -16.99
N LEU A 44 -34.22 14.17 -16.72
CA LEU A 44 -33.48 15.43 -16.51
C LEU A 44 -33.31 16.25 -17.80
N CYS A 45 -33.34 15.62 -18.98
CA CYS A 45 -33.27 16.29 -20.28
C CYS A 45 -34.44 17.24 -20.61
N PHE A 46 -35.55 17.17 -19.87
CA PHE A 46 -36.70 18.05 -20.09
C PHE A 46 -36.72 19.29 -19.18
N THR A 47 -35.85 19.36 -18.15
CA THR A 47 -35.84 20.47 -17.18
C THR A 47 -34.48 21.17 -17.06
N VAL A 48 -33.41 20.56 -17.57
CA VAL A 48 -32.04 21.06 -17.47
C VAL A 48 -31.47 21.31 -18.87
N SER A 49 -30.66 22.37 -19.02
CA SER A 49 -30.02 22.74 -20.30
C SER A 49 -29.40 21.51 -21.00
N PRO A 50 -29.67 21.26 -22.30
CA PRO A 50 -29.13 20.13 -23.06
C PRO A 50 -27.60 19.99 -23.00
N VAL A 51 -26.91 21.11 -22.77
CA VAL A 51 -25.46 21.16 -22.58
C VAL A 51 -25.04 20.48 -21.26
N LEU A 52 -25.81 20.66 -20.18
CA LEU A 52 -25.54 20.01 -18.89
C LEU A 52 -25.78 18.50 -18.99
N CYS A 53 -26.89 18.08 -19.63
CA CYS A 53 -27.19 16.67 -19.85
C CYS A 53 -26.14 15.99 -20.75
N GLY A 54 -25.73 16.65 -21.84
CA GLY A 54 -24.64 16.18 -22.69
C GLY A 54 -23.32 16.08 -21.94
N GLY A 55 -22.99 17.06 -21.10
CA GLY A 55 -21.82 17.03 -20.22
C GLY A 55 -21.84 15.87 -19.23
N VAL A 56 -22.97 15.66 -18.54
CA VAL A 56 -23.14 14.52 -17.60
C VAL A 56 -22.98 13.19 -18.33
N LEU A 57 -23.67 12.98 -19.46
CA LEU A 57 -23.57 11.74 -20.22
C LEU A 57 -22.14 11.48 -20.72
N LEU A 58 -21.45 12.52 -21.20
CA LEU A 58 -20.06 12.40 -21.62
C LEU A 58 -19.15 12.04 -20.45
N THR A 59 -19.29 12.71 -19.29
CA THR A 59 -18.50 12.38 -18.10
C THR A 59 -18.78 10.97 -17.59
N CYS A 60 -20.04 10.52 -17.58
CA CYS A 60 -20.39 9.14 -17.24
C CYS A 60 -19.79 8.15 -18.24
N SER A 61 -19.82 8.44 -19.54
CA SER A 61 -19.23 7.58 -20.58
C SER A 61 -17.72 7.47 -20.42
N LEU A 62 -17.03 8.60 -20.25
CA LEU A 62 -15.59 8.64 -20.00
C LEU A 62 -15.24 7.91 -18.71
N HIS A 63 -16.02 8.09 -17.64
CA HIS A 63 -15.83 7.39 -16.38
C HIS A 63 -16.01 5.87 -16.56
N LEU A 64 -17.05 5.43 -17.27
CA LEU A 64 -17.29 4.02 -17.58
C LEU A 64 -16.16 3.40 -18.41
N ILE A 65 -15.68 4.12 -19.44
CA ILE A 65 -14.52 3.68 -20.24
C ILE A 65 -13.28 3.58 -19.37
N CYS A 66 -13.01 4.59 -18.53
CA CYS A 66 -11.87 4.57 -17.60
C CYS A 66 -11.97 3.43 -16.60
N VAL A 67 -13.15 3.14 -16.05
CA VAL A 67 -13.38 2.04 -15.10
C VAL A 67 -13.21 0.68 -15.79
N SER A 68 -13.79 0.49 -16.97
CA SER A 68 -13.64 -0.79 -17.70
C SER A 68 -12.18 -1.04 -18.08
N ARG A 69 -11.46 -0.05 -18.63
CA ARG A 69 -10.03 -0.19 -18.93
C ARG A 69 -9.15 -0.42 -17.70
N ARG A 70 -9.59 -0.02 -16.51
CA ARG A 70 -8.89 -0.34 -15.25
C ARG A 70 -9.00 -1.81 -14.91
N ASN A 71 -10.16 -2.41 -15.13
CA ASN A 71 -10.40 -3.83 -14.82
C ASN A 71 -9.78 -4.79 -15.84
N GLU A 72 -9.36 -4.29 -17.00
CA GLU A 72 -8.64 -5.08 -18.00
C GLU A 72 -7.23 -5.43 -17.49
N LEU A 73 -6.93 -6.73 -17.39
CA LEU A 73 -5.63 -7.26 -16.99
C LEU A 73 -4.82 -7.69 -18.20
N LEU A 74 -3.54 -7.34 -18.19
CA LEU A 74 -2.57 -7.78 -19.16
C LEU A 74 -2.13 -9.23 -18.85
N PRO A 75 -1.72 -10.05 -19.84
CA PRO A 75 -1.37 -11.46 -19.62
C PRO A 75 -0.25 -11.70 -18.60
N ALA A 76 -0.46 -12.52 -17.58
CA ALA A 76 0.52 -12.75 -16.52
C ALA A 76 1.77 -13.53 -16.99
N LYS A 77 1.60 -14.48 -17.91
CA LYS A 77 2.69 -15.32 -18.43
C LYS A 77 3.79 -14.49 -19.07
N SER A 78 5.03 -14.97 -18.94
CA SER A 78 6.25 -14.36 -19.51
C SER A 78 6.65 -13.00 -18.92
N ARG A 79 6.13 -12.66 -17.73
CA ARG A 79 6.57 -11.50 -16.97
C ARG A 79 7.45 -11.91 -15.81
N ALA A 80 8.45 -11.09 -15.53
CA ALA A 80 9.35 -11.26 -14.39
C ALA A 80 9.08 -10.20 -13.31
N VAL A 81 8.87 -10.61 -12.07
CA VAL A 81 8.59 -9.71 -10.94
C VAL A 81 9.54 -10.00 -9.78
N LEU A 82 10.22 -8.97 -9.29
CA LEU A 82 10.98 -9.02 -8.03
C LEU A 82 10.11 -8.49 -6.89
N ILE A 83 9.98 -9.28 -5.82
CA ILE A 83 9.28 -8.89 -4.60
C ILE A 83 10.29 -8.90 -3.45
N THR A 84 10.30 -7.85 -2.63
CA THR A 84 11.13 -7.76 -1.42
C THR A 84 10.33 -8.11 -0.16
N GLY A 85 10.96 -8.70 0.85
CA GLY A 85 10.30 -9.05 2.11
C GLY A 85 9.32 -10.21 1.99
N CYS A 86 9.75 -11.30 1.34
CA CYS A 86 8.93 -12.50 1.12
C CYS A 86 8.97 -13.51 2.28
N ASP A 87 9.62 -13.20 3.40
CA ASP A 87 9.73 -14.07 4.58
C ASP A 87 8.34 -14.43 5.17
N SER A 88 7.39 -13.49 5.09
CA SER A 88 6.03 -13.63 5.60
C SER A 88 5.08 -12.59 5.00
N GLY A 89 3.81 -12.60 5.44
CA GLY A 89 2.84 -11.53 5.17
C GLY A 89 2.54 -11.33 3.67
N PHE A 90 2.40 -10.06 3.28
CA PHE A 90 1.96 -9.68 1.94
C PHE A 90 2.92 -10.14 0.83
N GLY A 91 4.23 -9.97 1.02
CA GLY A 91 5.23 -10.36 0.03
C GLY A 91 5.26 -11.86 -0.22
N HIS A 92 5.06 -12.66 0.83
CA HIS A 92 4.96 -14.11 0.74
C HIS A 92 3.71 -14.54 -0.04
N ALA A 93 2.53 -14.03 0.35
CA ALA A 93 1.27 -14.36 -0.29
C ALA A 93 1.23 -13.90 -1.77
N LEU A 94 1.80 -12.73 -2.07
CA LEU A 94 1.93 -12.24 -3.44
C LEU A 94 2.85 -13.12 -4.28
N ALA A 95 3.96 -13.58 -3.72
CA ALA A 95 4.89 -14.44 -4.44
C ALA A 95 4.22 -15.77 -4.84
N GLU A 96 3.48 -16.39 -3.92
CA GLU A 96 2.68 -17.59 -4.18
C GLU A 96 1.67 -17.34 -5.31
N GLN A 97 0.78 -16.35 -5.14
CA GLN A 97 -0.29 -16.05 -6.08
C GLN A 97 0.22 -15.69 -7.48
N LEU A 98 1.25 -14.84 -7.61
CA LEU A 98 1.80 -14.50 -8.92
C LEU A 98 2.45 -15.71 -9.60
N SER A 99 3.11 -16.57 -8.83
CA SER A 99 3.73 -17.77 -9.39
C SER A 99 2.68 -18.73 -9.96
N GLU A 100 1.56 -18.91 -9.26
CA GLU A 100 0.41 -19.72 -9.73
C GLU A 100 -0.21 -19.14 -11.01
N MET A 101 -0.18 -17.81 -11.17
CA MET A 101 -0.60 -17.12 -12.39
C MET A 101 0.41 -17.27 -13.56
N GLY A 102 1.54 -17.93 -13.35
CA GLY A 102 2.59 -18.15 -14.36
C GLY A 102 3.55 -16.98 -14.55
N VAL A 103 3.64 -16.08 -13.57
CA VAL A 103 4.66 -15.02 -13.51
C VAL A 103 5.96 -15.63 -13.02
N GLN A 104 7.09 -15.27 -13.63
CA GLN A 104 8.41 -15.56 -13.09
C GLN A 104 8.65 -14.66 -11.87
N VAL A 105 8.64 -15.25 -10.68
CA VAL A 105 8.74 -14.52 -9.41
C VAL A 105 10.15 -14.70 -8.83
N PHE A 106 10.83 -13.59 -8.59
CA PHE A 106 12.01 -13.52 -7.75
C PHE A 106 11.58 -13.06 -6.35
N ALA A 107 11.52 -13.99 -5.41
CA ALA A 107 11.11 -13.75 -4.04
C ALA A 107 12.35 -13.42 -3.18
N GLY A 108 12.61 -12.14 -2.97
CA GLY A 108 13.70 -11.63 -2.15
C GLY A 108 13.34 -11.64 -0.66
N MET A 109 14.18 -12.25 0.16
CA MET A 109 13.92 -12.43 1.59
C MET A 109 15.19 -12.42 2.44
N LEU A 110 15.04 -12.14 3.73
CA LEU A 110 16.15 -12.02 4.67
C LEU A 110 16.77 -13.37 5.05
N ASP A 111 15.95 -14.42 5.16
CA ASP A 111 16.44 -15.75 5.51
C ASP A 111 15.96 -16.80 4.51
N VAL A 112 16.82 -17.15 3.56
CA VAL A 112 16.55 -18.21 2.57
C VAL A 112 16.51 -19.61 3.17
N ASN A 113 16.97 -19.80 4.40
CA ASN A 113 16.90 -21.08 5.11
C ASN A 113 15.74 -21.10 6.12
N GLY A 114 15.05 -19.97 6.29
CA GLY A 114 13.93 -19.83 7.21
C GLY A 114 12.67 -20.53 6.73
N GLY A 115 11.72 -20.72 7.64
CA GLY A 115 10.46 -21.42 7.34
C GLY A 115 9.61 -20.75 6.26
N GLY A 116 9.73 -19.43 6.07
CA GLY A 116 9.08 -18.72 4.96
C GLY A 116 9.62 -19.15 3.60
N ALA A 117 10.94 -19.28 3.47
CA ALA A 117 11.59 -19.72 2.25
C ALA A 117 11.23 -21.17 1.93
N GLN A 118 11.22 -22.05 2.94
CA GLN A 118 10.81 -23.44 2.80
C GLN A 118 9.38 -23.54 2.26
N ARG A 119 8.42 -22.83 2.86
CA ARG A 119 7.02 -22.84 2.40
C ARG A 119 6.87 -22.35 0.96
N LEU A 120 7.61 -21.31 0.54
CA LEU A 120 7.57 -20.84 -0.84
C LEU A 120 8.16 -21.87 -1.82
N ARG A 121 9.19 -22.62 -1.43
CA ARG A 121 9.75 -23.69 -2.27
C ARG A 121 8.81 -24.89 -2.39
N GLU A 122 8.06 -25.19 -1.33
CA GLU A 122 7.12 -26.33 -1.30
C GLU A 122 5.79 -26.02 -2.01
N ARG A 123 5.26 -24.81 -1.84
CA ARG A 123 3.94 -24.40 -2.36
C ARG A 123 4.02 -23.57 -3.64
N GLY A 124 5.14 -22.89 -3.87
CA GLY A 124 5.34 -22.09 -5.08
C GLY A 124 5.40 -22.96 -6.33
N SER A 125 4.99 -22.39 -7.45
CA SER A 125 5.15 -23.07 -8.75
C SER A 125 6.62 -23.10 -9.19
N GLU A 126 6.90 -23.82 -10.27
CA GLU A 126 8.20 -23.82 -10.95
C GLU A 126 8.69 -22.43 -11.41
N ASN A 127 7.79 -21.44 -11.44
CA ASN A 127 8.11 -20.06 -11.82
C ASN A 127 8.64 -19.22 -10.64
N LEU A 128 8.68 -19.75 -9.42
CA LEU A 128 9.13 -19.04 -8.23
C LEU A 128 10.59 -19.39 -7.89
N GLN A 129 11.40 -18.35 -7.66
CA GLN A 129 12.78 -18.47 -7.22
C GLN A 129 13.00 -17.65 -5.95
N VAL A 130 13.52 -18.30 -4.91
CA VAL A 130 13.87 -17.65 -3.64
C VAL A 130 15.28 -17.08 -3.71
N LEU A 131 15.45 -15.80 -3.37
CA LEU A 131 16.72 -15.09 -3.38
C LEU A 131 17.03 -14.47 -2.01
N GLN A 132 18.29 -14.61 -1.58
CA GLN A 132 18.81 -13.94 -0.40
C GLN A 132 18.93 -12.43 -0.70
N LEU A 133 18.20 -11.61 0.04
CA LEU A 133 18.15 -10.17 -0.18
C LEU A 133 17.82 -9.41 1.10
N ASP A 134 18.84 -8.90 1.78
CA ASP A 134 18.71 -7.73 2.65
C ASP A 134 18.73 -6.46 1.78
N VAL A 135 17.60 -5.75 1.74
CA VAL A 135 17.43 -4.51 0.97
C VAL A 135 18.32 -3.36 1.46
N THR A 136 18.89 -3.48 2.67
CA THR A 136 19.85 -2.52 3.24
C THR A 136 21.32 -2.89 2.96
N ASP A 137 21.58 -4.08 2.41
CA ASP A 137 22.91 -4.51 2.00
C ASP A 137 23.10 -4.31 0.49
N SER A 138 23.83 -3.25 0.13
CA SER A 138 24.14 -2.92 -1.27
C SER A 138 24.83 -4.05 -2.04
N THR A 139 25.59 -4.92 -1.37
CA THR A 139 26.28 -6.06 -2.02
C THR A 139 25.29 -7.14 -2.41
N GLN A 140 24.31 -7.42 -1.54
CA GLN A 140 23.23 -8.37 -1.85
C GLN A 140 22.31 -7.83 -2.94
N VAL A 141 21.96 -6.54 -2.88
CA VAL A 141 21.17 -5.86 -3.92
C VAL A 141 21.84 -5.97 -5.29
N GLU A 142 23.14 -5.68 -5.39
CA GLU A 142 23.89 -5.77 -6.65
C GLU A 142 24.03 -7.22 -7.14
N THR A 143 24.15 -8.18 -6.22
CA THR A 143 24.21 -9.60 -6.56
C THR A 143 22.89 -10.09 -7.15
N VAL A 144 21.77 -9.74 -6.53
CA VAL A 144 20.42 -10.05 -7.04
C VAL A 144 20.16 -9.32 -8.37
N HIS A 145 20.59 -8.07 -8.50
CA HIS A 145 20.48 -7.32 -9.75
C HIS A 145 21.21 -8.01 -10.90
N ARG A 146 22.49 -8.37 -10.71
CA ARG A 146 23.27 -9.12 -11.72
C ARG A 146 22.62 -10.45 -12.07
N TYR A 147 22.16 -11.19 -11.07
CA TYR A 147 21.46 -12.45 -11.28
C TYR A 147 20.21 -12.25 -12.15
N ILE A 148 19.33 -11.32 -11.79
CA ILE A 148 18.09 -11.05 -12.53
C ILE A 148 18.39 -10.59 -13.96
N CYS A 149 19.42 -9.76 -14.17
CA CYS A 149 19.87 -9.39 -15.52
C CYS A 149 20.12 -10.62 -16.41
N THR A 150 20.75 -11.67 -15.88
CA THR A 150 20.98 -12.92 -16.64
C THR A 150 19.71 -13.69 -16.96
N GLN A 151 18.68 -13.56 -16.11
CA GLN A 151 17.43 -14.32 -16.26
C GLN A 151 16.47 -13.65 -17.24
N VAL A 152 16.38 -12.32 -17.20
CA VAL A 152 15.36 -11.57 -17.98
C VAL A 152 15.88 -11.05 -19.32
N GLY A 153 17.21 -10.91 -19.47
CA GLY A 153 17.85 -10.43 -20.69
C GLY A 153 17.24 -9.13 -21.21
N HIS A 154 16.98 -9.07 -22.52
CA HIS A 154 16.43 -7.88 -23.19
C HIS A 154 14.95 -7.62 -22.88
N THR A 155 14.20 -8.61 -22.39
CA THR A 155 12.79 -8.43 -21.99
C THR A 155 12.68 -7.48 -20.79
N GLY A 156 13.71 -7.45 -19.94
CA GLY A 156 13.73 -6.63 -18.74
C GLY A 156 12.84 -7.17 -17.62
N LEU A 157 12.83 -6.44 -16.50
CA LEU A 157 12.04 -6.79 -15.32
C LEU A 157 10.67 -6.15 -15.46
N TRP A 158 9.58 -6.93 -15.44
CA TRP A 158 8.23 -6.37 -15.55
C TRP A 158 7.81 -5.63 -14.28
N GLY A 159 8.11 -6.16 -13.09
CA GLY A 159 7.63 -5.61 -11.83
C GLY A 159 8.71 -5.56 -10.75
N LEU A 160 8.72 -4.46 -10.00
CA LEU A 160 9.42 -4.35 -8.72
C LEU A 160 8.38 -4.04 -7.63
N VAL A 161 8.32 -4.89 -6.61
CA VAL A 161 7.46 -4.70 -5.44
C VAL A 161 8.34 -4.43 -4.22
N ASN A 162 8.39 -3.17 -3.81
CA ASN A 162 9.05 -2.75 -2.58
C ASN A 162 8.07 -2.95 -1.41
N ASN A 163 8.09 -4.17 -0.87
CA ASN A 163 7.24 -4.61 0.25
C ASN A 163 8.01 -4.71 1.56
N ALA A 164 9.33 -4.93 1.53
CA ALA A 164 10.14 -5.01 2.74
C ALA A 164 9.91 -3.79 3.66
N GLY A 165 9.70 -4.06 4.95
CA GLY A 165 9.44 -3.01 5.92
C GLY A 165 9.38 -3.54 7.35
N ILE A 166 9.65 -2.66 8.30
CA ILE A 166 9.66 -2.94 9.75
C ILE A 166 8.87 -1.88 10.50
N LEU A 167 8.29 -2.29 11.62
CA LEU A 167 7.86 -1.42 12.71
C LEU A 167 8.78 -1.72 13.91
N HIS A 168 9.67 -0.78 14.24
CA HIS A 168 10.73 -1.02 15.21
C HIS A 168 10.66 0.02 16.34
N CYS A 169 10.65 -0.48 17.59
CA CYS A 169 10.40 0.30 18.80
C CYS A 169 9.15 1.22 18.71
N PRO A 170 7.93 0.67 18.53
CA PRO A 170 6.71 1.46 18.60
C PRO A 170 6.53 2.01 20.02
N ALA A 171 6.55 3.34 20.14
CA ALA A 171 6.45 4.08 21.40
C ALA A 171 6.00 5.52 21.13
N ASP A 172 5.66 6.26 22.20
CA ASP A 172 5.46 7.71 22.09
C ASP A 172 6.68 8.36 21.42
N ALA A 173 6.46 9.40 20.61
CA ALA A 173 7.48 9.94 19.72
C ALA A 173 8.77 10.37 20.46
N GLU A 174 8.63 10.91 21.67
CA GLU A 174 9.75 11.30 22.54
C GLU A 174 10.56 10.11 23.05
N LEU A 175 9.92 8.96 23.25
CA LEU A 175 10.54 7.76 23.81
C LEU A 175 11.23 6.90 22.74
N GLN A 176 11.07 7.22 21.46
CA GLN A 176 11.65 6.41 20.40
C GLN A 176 13.17 6.59 20.31
N PRO A 177 13.97 5.53 20.45
CA PRO A 177 15.41 5.62 20.29
C PRO A 177 15.79 6.09 18.88
N MET A 178 16.76 6.99 18.76
CA MET A 178 17.21 7.49 17.45
C MET A 178 17.74 6.39 16.53
N VAL A 179 18.32 5.32 17.09
CA VAL A 179 18.73 4.13 16.33
C VAL A 179 17.52 3.46 15.67
N ALA A 180 16.38 3.40 16.37
CA ALA A 180 15.17 2.81 15.84
C ALA A 180 14.53 3.70 14.75
N CYS A 181 14.56 5.02 14.95
CA CYS A 181 14.14 5.99 13.94
C CYS A 181 14.95 5.85 12.64
N ARG A 182 16.29 5.77 12.75
CA ARG A 182 17.19 5.58 11.60
C ARG A 182 16.91 4.23 10.91
N ARG A 183 16.75 3.15 11.67
CA ARG A 183 16.48 1.82 11.10
C ARG A 183 15.16 1.77 10.34
N CYS A 184 14.09 2.41 10.85
CA CYS A 184 12.82 2.53 10.13
C CYS A 184 12.99 3.29 8.80
N MET A 185 13.69 4.43 8.81
CA MET A 185 13.97 5.18 7.57
C MET A 185 14.82 4.40 6.57
N GLU A 186 15.85 3.69 7.06
CA GLU A 186 16.75 2.90 6.24
C GLU A 186 15.99 1.77 5.53
N VAL A 187 15.23 0.98 6.28
CA VAL A 187 14.52 -0.19 5.73
C VAL A 187 13.27 0.21 4.95
N ASN A 188 12.44 1.11 5.46
CA ASN A 188 11.11 1.36 4.87
C ASN A 188 11.14 2.37 3.72
N PHE A 189 12.16 3.24 3.66
CA PHE A 189 12.25 4.32 2.69
C PHE A 189 13.51 4.23 1.82
N LEU A 190 14.70 4.36 2.41
CA LEU A 190 15.95 4.44 1.65
C LEU A 190 16.22 3.16 0.86
N SER A 191 15.90 1.99 1.42
CA SER A 191 16.02 0.72 0.71
C SER A 191 15.15 0.69 -0.56
N ALA A 192 13.90 1.17 -0.50
CA ALA A 192 13.01 1.22 -1.65
C ALA A 192 13.49 2.20 -2.71
N VAL A 193 14.09 3.32 -2.29
CA VAL A 193 14.76 4.27 -3.21
C VAL A 193 15.92 3.57 -3.93
N ASN A 194 16.79 2.89 -3.19
CA ASN A 194 17.93 2.14 -3.74
C ASN A 194 17.48 1.05 -4.70
N MET A 195 16.50 0.23 -4.31
CA MET A 195 15.90 -0.80 -5.17
C MET A 195 15.30 -0.21 -6.45
N CYS A 196 14.60 0.92 -6.36
CA CYS A 196 14.11 1.61 -7.56
C CYS A 196 15.28 2.03 -8.47
N GLN A 197 16.33 2.65 -7.93
CA GLN A 197 17.47 3.14 -8.71
C GLN A 197 18.23 2.00 -9.41
N VAL A 198 18.53 0.92 -8.68
CA VAL A 198 19.29 -0.23 -9.19
C VAL A 198 18.52 -0.95 -10.31
N PHE A 199 17.23 -1.20 -10.12
CA PHE A 199 16.43 -1.99 -11.07
C PHE A 199 15.78 -1.16 -12.18
N LEU A 200 15.87 0.18 -12.13
CA LEU A 200 15.24 1.06 -13.11
C LEU A 200 15.64 0.76 -14.56
N PRO A 201 16.91 0.45 -14.91
CA PRO A 201 17.26 0.10 -16.28
C PRO A 201 16.44 -1.08 -16.82
N LEU A 202 16.25 -2.14 -16.02
CA LEU A 202 15.47 -3.31 -16.41
C LEU A 202 13.97 -3.00 -16.54
N LEU A 203 13.44 -2.16 -15.64
CA LEU A 203 12.05 -1.72 -15.66
C LEU A 203 11.74 -0.83 -16.88
N ARG A 204 12.70 0.00 -17.32
CA ARG A 204 12.55 0.83 -18.52
C ARG A 204 12.51 -0.01 -19.79
N CYS A 205 13.31 -1.08 -19.88
CA CYS A 205 13.28 -2.01 -21.02
C CYS A 205 11.89 -2.65 -21.20
N SER A 206 11.27 -3.07 -20.09
CA SER A 206 9.96 -3.74 -20.11
C SER A 206 8.76 -2.79 -20.14
N ARG A 207 8.98 -1.48 -19.93
CA ARG A 207 7.92 -0.49 -19.60
C ARG A 207 7.06 -0.98 -18.43
N GLY A 208 7.77 -1.42 -17.39
CA GLY A 208 7.25 -2.23 -16.29
C GLY A 208 6.44 -1.45 -15.25
N ARG A 209 6.45 -1.99 -14.03
CA ARG A 209 5.64 -1.58 -12.88
C ARG A 209 6.52 -1.47 -11.64
N ILE A 210 6.32 -0.40 -10.88
CA ILE A 210 6.84 -0.26 -9.53
C ILE A 210 5.63 -0.21 -8.58
N VAL A 211 5.63 -1.08 -7.58
CA VAL A 211 4.62 -1.12 -6.54
C VAL A 211 5.31 -0.89 -5.20
N ASN A 212 5.00 0.22 -4.55
CA ASN A 212 5.57 0.57 -3.26
C ASN A 212 4.52 0.36 -2.16
N VAL A 213 4.81 -0.53 -1.21
CA VAL A 213 3.92 -0.82 -0.09
C VAL A 213 4.20 0.18 1.03
N SER A 214 3.38 1.21 1.06
CA SER A 214 3.35 2.21 2.13
C SER A 214 2.46 1.69 3.29
N SER A 215 1.72 2.58 3.95
CA SER A 215 0.75 2.26 5.00
C SER A 215 -0.24 3.41 5.13
N MET A 216 -1.41 3.15 5.70
CA MET A 216 -2.29 4.19 6.23
C MET A 216 -1.55 5.12 7.22
N ALA A 217 -0.57 4.59 7.97
CA ALA A 217 0.29 5.37 8.88
C ALA A 217 1.14 6.43 8.16
N GLY A 218 1.33 6.30 6.85
CA GLY A 218 2.04 7.27 6.02
C GLY A 218 1.16 8.42 5.51
N GLU A 219 -0.15 8.38 5.77
CA GLU A 219 -1.10 9.44 5.39
C GLU A 219 -1.80 10.06 6.60
N VAL A 220 -1.97 9.29 7.66
CA VAL A 220 -2.67 9.70 8.88
C VAL A 220 -1.75 9.51 10.07
N PRO A 221 -1.61 10.51 10.97
CA PRO A 221 -0.81 10.35 12.17
C PRO A 221 -1.43 9.28 13.08
N MET A 222 -0.61 8.30 13.46
CA MET A 222 -1.00 7.23 14.37
C MET A 222 -0.08 7.24 15.61
N PRO A 223 -0.64 7.39 16.83
CA PRO A 223 0.14 7.29 18.06
C PRO A 223 0.93 5.98 18.11
N LEU A 224 2.12 6.01 18.73
CA LEU A 224 3.10 4.91 18.80
C LEU A 224 3.89 4.61 17.50
N PHE A 225 3.53 5.23 16.38
CA PHE A 225 4.05 4.88 15.05
C PHE A 225 4.84 6.05 14.44
N ALA A 226 5.40 6.98 15.22
CA ALA A 226 5.95 8.23 14.67
C ALA A 226 7.07 8.00 13.63
N SER A 227 8.12 7.23 13.97
CA SER A 227 9.21 6.90 13.03
C SER A 227 8.74 6.05 11.84
N TYR A 228 7.86 5.08 12.08
CA TYR A 228 7.27 4.22 11.05
C TYR A 228 6.42 5.03 10.06
N GLY A 229 5.48 5.81 10.57
CA GLY A 229 4.59 6.68 9.81
C GLY A 229 5.38 7.70 8.99
N ALA A 230 6.39 8.34 9.58
CA ALA A 230 7.30 9.24 8.85
C ALA A 230 7.99 8.53 7.68
N SER A 231 8.51 7.31 7.88
CA SER A 231 9.15 6.54 6.81
C SER A 231 8.19 6.14 5.68
N LYS A 232 6.94 5.78 6.03
CA LYS A 232 5.90 5.41 5.06
C LYS A 232 5.33 6.63 4.32
N ALA A 233 5.28 7.78 4.98
CA ALA A 233 4.94 9.07 4.36
C ALA A 233 6.01 9.50 3.35
N ALA A 234 7.29 9.39 3.72
CA ALA A 234 8.41 9.65 2.81
C ALA A 234 8.34 8.77 1.56
N LEU A 235 8.11 7.46 1.73
CA LEU A 235 7.93 6.54 0.61
C LEU A 235 6.74 6.91 -0.29
N ARG A 236 5.60 7.34 0.30
CA ARG A 236 4.43 7.78 -0.48
C ARG A 236 4.78 8.96 -1.38
N VAL A 237 5.31 10.04 -0.80
CA VAL A 237 5.63 11.26 -1.54
C VAL A 237 6.68 10.98 -2.62
N PHE A 238 7.72 10.22 -2.29
CA PHE A 238 8.72 9.77 -3.26
C PHE A 238 8.09 9.00 -4.43
N SER A 239 7.16 8.10 -4.15
CA SER A 239 6.47 7.33 -5.19
C SER A 239 5.62 8.20 -6.11
N GLU A 240 4.98 9.24 -5.57
CA GLU A 240 4.19 10.20 -6.35
C GLU A 240 5.07 11.02 -7.30
N VAL A 241 6.26 11.44 -6.84
CA VAL A 241 7.28 12.10 -7.67
C VAL A 241 7.79 11.14 -8.76
N LEU A 242 8.21 9.93 -8.36
CA LEU A 242 8.74 8.93 -9.28
C LEU A 242 7.73 8.57 -10.38
N ARG A 243 6.43 8.52 -10.07
CA ARG A 243 5.36 8.31 -11.06
C ARG A 243 5.35 9.37 -12.16
N MET A 244 5.60 10.64 -11.82
CA MET A 244 5.62 11.73 -12.79
C MET A 244 6.88 11.66 -13.65
N GLU A 245 8.04 11.48 -13.03
CA GLU A 245 9.33 11.41 -13.70
C GLU A 245 9.44 10.20 -14.65
N LEU A 246 8.90 9.05 -14.24
CA LEU A 246 8.98 7.82 -15.03
C LEU A 246 7.94 7.69 -16.13
N SER A 247 6.98 8.62 -16.20
CA SER A 247 5.89 8.58 -17.18
C SER A 247 6.39 8.59 -18.64
N VAL A 248 7.45 9.35 -18.93
CA VAL A 248 8.08 9.44 -20.27
C VAL A 248 8.73 8.12 -20.70
N TRP A 249 9.10 7.27 -19.74
CA TRP A 249 9.69 5.95 -19.97
C TRP A 249 8.64 4.84 -20.07
N GLY A 250 7.36 5.16 -19.87
CA GLY A 250 6.27 4.19 -19.86
C GLY A 250 6.23 3.28 -18.63
N VAL A 251 7.05 3.53 -17.61
CA VAL A 251 7.04 2.79 -16.33
C VAL A 251 5.93 3.37 -15.45
N LYS A 252 5.07 2.50 -14.91
CA LYS A 252 3.97 2.92 -14.03
C LYS A 252 4.32 2.66 -12.58
N VAL A 253 3.98 3.62 -11.71
CA VAL A 253 4.24 3.53 -10.27
C VAL A 253 2.90 3.57 -9.53
N SER A 254 2.71 2.64 -8.60
CA SER A 254 1.53 2.54 -7.74
C SER A 254 1.94 2.46 -6.27
N VAL A 255 1.17 3.10 -5.40
CA VAL A 255 1.32 3.00 -3.95
C VAL A 255 0.20 2.12 -3.40
N ILE A 256 0.56 1.17 -2.54
CA ILE A 256 -0.41 0.41 -1.75
C ILE A 256 -0.35 0.92 -0.31
N GLN A 257 -1.49 1.26 0.28
CA GLN A 257 -1.62 1.68 1.67
C GLN A 257 -2.58 0.73 2.40
N PRO A 258 -2.06 -0.39 2.91
CA PRO A 258 -2.86 -1.27 3.74
C PRO A 258 -3.30 -0.55 5.03
N ALA A 259 -4.55 -0.82 5.43
CA ALA A 259 -5.05 -0.54 6.78
C ALA A 259 -4.59 -1.61 7.78
N GLY A 260 -5.38 -1.91 8.82
CA GLY A 260 -5.03 -2.91 9.84
C GLY A 260 -5.15 -4.36 9.34
N PHE A 261 -4.02 -4.96 8.97
CA PHE A 261 -3.90 -6.38 8.60
C PHE A 261 -2.92 -7.10 9.51
N ARG A 262 -3.27 -8.32 9.93
CA ARG A 262 -2.47 -9.10 10.87
C ARG A 262 -1.33 -9.77 10.11
N THR A 263 -0.16 -9.14 10.19
CA THR A 263 1.09 -9.66 9.63
C THR A 263 2.17 -9.71 10.72
N ASN A 264 3.33 -10.30 10.40
CA ASN A 264 4.47 -10.34 11.31
C ASN A 264 5.10 -8.96 11.57
N ILE A 265 4.61 -7.86 10.97
CA ILE A 265 5.14 -6.51 11.21
C ILE A 265 4.99 -6.06 12.67
N PHE A 266 4.02 -6.62 13.40
CA PHE A 266 3.81 -6.37 14.82
C PHE A 266 4.82 -7.10 15.72
N GLY A 267 5.65 -7.97 15.15
CA GLY A 267 6.67 -8.73 15.86
C GLY A 267 6.11 -9.85 16.75
N THR A 268 7.02 -10.51 17.45
CA THR A 268 6.76 -11.54 18.45
C THR A 268 6.82 -10.95 19.86
N ASN A 269 6.45 -11.74 20.87
CA ASN A 269 6.66 -11.36 22.27
C ASN A 269 8.14 -11.14 22.61
N ASP A 270 9.07 -11.79 21.90
CA ASP A 270 10.50 -11.57 22.08
C ASP A 270 10.95 -10.23 21.51
N ASP A 271 10.42 -9.83 20.35
CA ASP A 271 10.65 -8.51 19.78
C ASP A 271 10.11 -7.41 20.69
N ALA A 272 8.90 -7.60 21.24
CA ALA A 272 8.30 -6.68 22.21
C ALA A 272 9.18 -6.45 23.45
N ARG A 273 9.75 -7.53 24.01
CA ARG A 273 10.70 -7.44 25.14
C ARG A 273 11.97 -6.69 24.77
N ARG A 274 12.55 -7.02 23.62
CA ARG A 274 13.77 -6.37 23.12
C ARG A 274 13.55 -4.87 22.89
N TYR A 275 12.45 -4.49 22.25
CA TYR A 275 12.10 -3.10 22.00
C TYR A 275 11.90 -2.31 23.29
N ARG A 276 11.23 -2.90 24.29
CA ARG A 276 11.10 -2.29 25.63
C ARG A 276 12.49 -2.02 26.23
N ASP A 277 13.38 -3.00 26.19
CA ASP A 277 14.72 -2.87 26.79
C ASP A 277 15.56 -1.83 26.03
N GLU A 278 15.47 -1.78 24.70
CA GLU A 278 16.09 -0.75 23.86
C GLU A 278 15.56 0.66 24.18
N ILE A 279 14.24 0.81 24.36
CA ILE A 279 13.62 2.08 24.75
C ILE A 279 14.15 2.50 26.12
N LEU A 280 14.04 1.64 27.13
CA LEU A 280 14.47 1.95 28.50
C LEU A 280 15.95 2.33 28.58
N ALA A 281 16.81 1.65 27.80
CA ALA A 281 18.23 1.93 27.74
C ALA A 281 18.56 3.29 27.09
N ALA A 282 17.69 3.78 26.19
CA ALA A 282 17.89 5.04 25.48
C ALA A 282 17.25 6.27 26.16
N LEU A 283 16.43 6.08 27.21
CA LEU A 283 15.77 7.19 27.91
C LEU A 283 16.77 8.11 28.61
N SER A 284 16.50 9.41 28.57
CA SER A 284 17.14 10.37 29.46
C SER A 284 16.67 10.18 30.90
N SER A 285 17.39 10.78 31.86
CA SER A 285 16.98 10.83 33.27
C SER A 285 15.59 11.43 33.42
N GLU A 286 15.36 12.56 32.74
CA GLU A 286 14.11 13.32 32.81
C GLU A 286 12.93 12.50 32.24
N ALA A 287 13.08 11.94 31.04
CA ALA A 287 12.04 11.13 30.43
C ALA A 287 11.74 9.86 31.26
N ARG A 288 12.75 9.28 31.92
CA ARG A 288 12.54 8.14 32.81
C ARG A 288 11.73 8.50 34.04
N GLU A 289 11.94 9.68 34.62
CA GLU A 289 11.16 10.20 35.74
C GLU A 289 9.73 10.56 35.32
N ASP A 290 9.57 11.25 34.19
CA ASP A 290 8.26 11.72 33.70
C ASP A 290 7.35 10.57 33.25
N TYR A 291 7.90 9.58 32.56
CA TYR A 291 7.10 8.47 32.04
C TYR A 291 7.06 7.28 33.00
N GLY A 292 8.19 6.93 33.61
CA GLY A 292 8.33 5.75 34.47
C GLY A 292 8.36 4.42 33.71
N GLU A 293 9.10 3.46 34.25
CA GLU A 293 9.30 2.15 33.61
C GLU A 293 8.00 1.36 33.43
N ALA A 294 7.04 1.53 34.35
CA ALA A 294 5.74 0.88 34.27
C ALA A 294 4.93 1.33 33.04
N TYR A 295 5.03 2.62 32.66
CA TYR A 295 4.38 3.13 31.46
C TYR A 295 5.01 2.54 30.20
N VAL A 296 6.34 2.61 30.11
CA VAL A 296 7.11 2.09 28.97
C VAL A 296 6.86 0.60 28.77
N SER A 297 6.82 -0.16 29.88
CA SER A 297 6.54 -1.60 29.86
C SER A 297 5.11 -1.94 29.44
N SER A 298 4.18 -0.99 29.49
CA SER A 298 2.79 -1.19 29.07
C SER A 298 2.59 -1.00 27.56
N LEU A 299 3.46 -0.24 26.88
CA LEU A 299 3.34 0.09 25.45
C LEU A 299 3.22 -1.14 24.52
N PRO A 300 3.96 -2.24 24.73
CA PRO A 300 3.80 -3.42 23.88
C PRO A 300 2.41 -4.07 23.95
N SER A 301 1.69 -3.91 25.06
CA SER A 301 0.33 -4.44 25.21
C SER A 301 -0.67 -3.73 24.28
N SER A 302 -0.46 -2.44 24.02
CA SER A 302 -1.27 -1.66 23.08
C SER A 302 -1.06 -2.17 21.65
N LEU A 303 0.19 -2.47 21.28
CA LEU A 303 0.52 -3.04 19.98
C LEU A 303 -0.10 -4.43 19.76
N SER A 304 -0.04 -5.29 20.78
CA SER A 304 -0.66 -6.62 20.71
C SER A 304 -2.18 -6.55 20.51
N ARG A 305 -2.86 -5.64 21.23
CA ARG A 305 -4.29 -5.38 21.04
C ARG A 305 -4.62 -4.90 19.62
N MET A 306 -3.83 -3.97 19.08
CA MET A 306 -4.01 -3.52 17.69
C MET A 306 -3.88 -4.68 16.70
N SER A 307 -2.87 -5.54 16.87
CA SER A 307 -2.66 -6.73 16.03
C SER A 307 -3.85 -7.70 16.07
N GLN A 308 -4.46 -7.90 17.24
CA GLN A 308 -5.64 -8.77 17.40
C GLN A 308 -6.90 -8.24 16.71
N GLN A 309 -7.02 -6.92 16.53
CA GLN A 309 -8.14 -6.27 15.85
C GLN A 309 -7.94 -6.20 14.32
N CYS A 310 -6.75 -6.52 13.82
CA CYS A 310 -6.45 -6.48 12.40
C CYS A 310 -7.05 -7.66 11.63
N ALA A 311 -7.38 -7.44 10.36
CA ALA A 311 -7.91 -8.49 9.48
C ALA A 311 -6.85 -9.58 9.21
N GLU A 312 -7.25 -10.84 9.31
CA GLU A 312 -6.37 -11.99 9.01
C GLU A 312 -6.24 -12.27 7.51
N ASP A 313 -7.31 -11.98 6.75
CA ASP A 313 -7.34 -12.18 5.31
C ASP A 313 -6.49 -11.11 4.61
N LEU A 314 -5.39 -11.55 4.00
CA LEU A 314 -4.45 -10.69 3.28
C LEU A 314 -4.85 -10.50 1.81
N SER A 315 -5.81 -11.27 1.30
CA SER A 315 -6.22 -11.27 -0.11
C SER A 315 -6.54 -9.87 -0.64
N PRO A 316 -7.23 -8.98 0.10
CA PRO A 316 -7.49 -7.62 -0.39
C PRO A 316 -6.23 -6.82 -0.72
N VAL A 317 -5.12 -7.05 0.00
CA VAL A 317 -3.85 -6.37 -0.29
C VAL A 317 -3.15 -7.03 -1.46
N VAL A 318 -3.14 -8.37 -1.49
CA VAL A 318 -2.48 -9.15 -2.54
C VAL A 318 -3.15 -8.92 -3.89
N ASP A 319 -4.48 -8.93 -3.95
CA ASP A 319 -5.25 -8.67 -5.16
C ASP A 319 -5.01 -7.27 -5.71
N GLU A 320 -4.87 -6.26 -4.84
CA GLU A 320 -4.58 -4.89 -5.27
C GLU A 320 -3.12 -4.73 -5.74
N MET A 321 -2.18 -5.47 -5.16
CA MET A 321 -0.81 -5.57 -5.71
C MET A 321 -0.81 -6.27 -7.07
N CYS A 322 -1.54 -7.37 -7.23
CA CYS A 322 -1.74 -8.07 -8.51
C CYS A 322 -2.36 -7.12 -9.54
N HIS A 323 -3.40 -6.37 -9.17
CA HIS A 323 -4.02 -5.37 -10.04
C HIS A 323 -3.02 -4.26 -10.41
N ALA A 324 -2.22 -3.75 -9.47
CA ALA A 324 -1.19 -2.75 -9.75
C ALA A 324 -0.12 -3.25 -10.74
N LEU A 325 0.22 -4.54 -10.67
CA LEU A 325 1.19 -5.18 -11.56
C LEU A 325 0.62 -5.51 -12.94
N LEU A 326 -0.64 -5.93 -13.02
CA LEU A 326 -1.19 -6.56 -14.23
C LEU A 326 -2.24 -5.70 -14.94
N SER A 327 -2.83 -4.68 -14.30
CA SER A 327 -3.82 -3.82 -14.95
C SER A 327 -3.22 -3.06 -16.15
N VAL A 328 -4.03 -2.92 -17.19
CA VAL A 328 -3.75 -2.01 -18.32
C VAL A 328 -3.62 -0.58 -17.83
N CYS A 329 -4.46 -0.17 -16.86
CA CYS A 329 -4.51 1.17 -16.29
C CYS A 329 -4.48 1.11 -14.76
N PRO A 330 -3.32 0.81 -14.13
CA PRO A 330 -3.24 0.72 -12.67
C PRO A 330 -3.53 2.08 -12.03
N ARG A 331 -4.16 2.06 -10.85
CA ARG A 331 -4.39 3.24 -10.02
C ARG A 331 -3.05 3.74 -9.44
N PRO A 332 -2.89 5.05 -9.23
CA PRO A 332 -1.69 5.57 -8.56
C PRO A 332 -1.65 5.22 -7.07
N LEU A 333 -2.83 5.04 -6.44
CA LEU A 333 -2.98 4.72 -5.03
C LEU A 333 -4.08 3.67 -4.83
N TYR A 334 -3.79 2.70 -3.96
CA TYR A 334 -4.70 1.67 -3.50
C TYR A 334 -4.76 1.68 -1.97
N THR A 335 -5.95 1.58 -1.40
CA THR A 335 -6.18 1.63 0.07
C THR A 335 -6.94 0.38 0.53
N PRO A 336 -6.34 -0.82 0.42
CA PRO A 336 -7.02 -2.05 0.83
C PRO A 336 -7.27 -2.07 2.34
N GLY A 337 -8.41 -2.66 2.73
CA GLY A 337 -8.83 -2.81 4.13
C GLY A 337 -10.21 -2.21 4.40
N GLN A 338 -10.94 -2.82 5.34
CA GLN A 338 -12.28 -2.36 5.72
C GLN A 338 -12.21 -0.93 6.26
N MET A 339 -12.97 -0.02 5.63
CA MET A 339 -12.96 1.41 5.96
C MET A 339 -11.56 2.07 5.91
N GLY A 340 -10.62 1.53 5.13
CA GLY A 340 -9.28 2.13 4.95
C GLY A 340 -9.30 3.57 4.41
N TRP A 341 -10.44 4.01 3.87
CA TRP A 341 -10.68 5.38 3.43
C TRP A 341 -11.16 6.31 4.55
N LEU A 342 -11.71 5.79 5.65
CA LEU A 342 -12.41 6.59 6.67
C LEU A 342 -11.44 7.47 7.45
N LEU A 343 -10.36 6.90 8.00
CA LEU A 343 -9.38 7.68 8.77
C LEU A 343 -8.70 8.76 7.92
N PRO A 344 -8.23 8.49 6.69
CA PRO A 344 -7.75 9.54 5.79
C PRO A 344 -8.81 10.62 5.49
N PHE A 345 -10.06 10.22 5.28
CA PHE A 345 -11.16 11.17 5.06
C PHE A 345 -11.38 12.09 6.26
N LEU A 346 -11.45 11.52 7.48
CA LEU A 346 -11.61 12.30 8.71
C LEU A 346 -10.41 13.23 8.92
N HIS A 347 -9.18 12.74 8.76
CA HIS A 347 -7.97 13.56 8.89
C HIS A 347 -7.96 14.74 7.92
N ARG A 348 -8.48 14.55 6.70
CA ARG A 348 -8.49 15.59 5.67
C ARG A 348 -9.61 16.62 5.86
N HIS A 349 -10.75 16.23 6.41
CA HIS A 349 -11.97 17.05 6.41
C HIS A 349 -12.44 17.51 7.80
N CYS A 350 -12.05 16.82 8.87
CA CYS A 350 -12.37 17.25 10.22
C CYS A 350 -11.36 18.29 10.73
N PRO A 351 -11.78 19.22 11.61
CA PRO A 351 -10.83 20.04 12.36
C PRO A 351 -9.84 19.16 13.14
N THR A 352 -8.58 19.58 13.20
CA THR A 352 -7.49 18.82 13.83
C THR A 352 -7.83 18.37 15.26
N ALA A 353 -8.38 19.27 16.09
CA ALA A 353 -8.76 18.93 17.46
C ALA A 353 -9.80 17.78 17.56
N VAL A 354 -10.73 17.71 16.60
CA VAL A 354 -11.74 16.64 16.55
C VAL A 354 -11.09 15.33 16.10
N PHE A 355 -10.23 15.39 15.08
CA PHE A 355 -9.51 14.22 14.61
C PHE A 355 -8.59 13.66 15.70
N ASP A 356 -7.82 14.50 16.39
CA ASP A 356 -6.91 14.10 17.46
C ASP A 356 -7.66 13.44 18.61
N LEU A 357 -8.83 13.96 18.99
CA LEU A 357 -9.69 13.33 20.00
C LEU A 357 -10.14 11.93 19.57
N ILE A 358 -10.61 11.77 18.33
CA ILE A 358 -11.01 10.47 17.77
C ILE A 358 -9.80 9.52 17.76
N ALA A 359 -8.67 9.95 17.21
CA ALA A 359 -7.47 9.15 17.09
C ALA A 359 -6.95 8.70 18.47
N MET A 360 -6.88 9.59 19.46
CA MET A 360 -6.43 9.24 20.81
C MET A 360 -7.40 8.28 21.51
N THR A 361 -8.71 8.41 21.29
CA THR A 361 -9.72 7.51 21.88
C THR A 361 -9.65 6.09 21.31
N PHE A 362 -9.41 5.94 19.99
CA PHE A 362 -9.41 4.63 19.33
C PHE A 362 -8.02 3.98 19.27
N LEU A 363 -6.93 4.75 19.23
CA LEU A 363 -5.57 4.25 18.95
C LEU A 363 -4.67 4.23 20.19
N LYS A 364 -4.90 5.08 21.19
CA LYS A 364 -4.08 5.13 22.41
C LYS A 364 -4.82 4.48 23.59
N HIS A 365 -4.76 3.16 23.67
CA HIS A 365 -5.16 2.42 24.87
C HIS A 365 -3.93 1.96 25.65
N THR A 366 -3.46 2.79 26.58
CA THR A 366 -2.50 2.39 27.61
C THR A 366 -3.25 2.29 28.95
N GLU A 367 -3.16 1.14 29.61
CA GLU A 367 -3.73 0.93 30.97
C GLU A 367 -2.94 1.67 32.07
N CYS A 368 -1.83 2.28 31.67
CA CYS A 368 -0.84 2.88 32.53
C CYS A 368 -0.71 4.33 32.12
N GLU A 369 -0.78 5.26 33.07
CA GLU A 369 -0.46 6.67 32.84
C GLU A 369 1.03 6.94 33.14
N PRO A 370 1.67 7.90 32.44
CA PRO A 370 2.99 8.41 32.76
C PRO A 370 3.15 8.76 34.24
N ALA A 371 4.30 8.44 34.83
CA ALA A 371 4.57 8.63 36.25
C ALA A 371 4.41 10.09 36.73
N GLY A 372 4.87 11.06 35.94
CA GLY A 372 4.77 12.49 36.24
C GLY A 372 3.33 13.02 36.32
N LEU A 373 2.37 12.34 35.69
CA LEU A 373 0.96 12.71 35.76
C LEU A 373 0.25 12.17 37.02
N ARG A 374 0.75 11.07 37.61
CA ARG A 374 0.16 10.48 38.82
C ARG A 374 0.33 11.35 40.07
N GLY A 375 1.31 12.26 40.06
CA GLY A 375 1.59 13.21 41.15
C GLY A 375 0.84 14.54 41.07
N GLY A 376 0.12 14.80 39.96
CA GLY A 376 -0.53 16.09 39.66
C GLY A 376 -1.94 16.28 40.23
N GLY A 377 -2.36 15.46 41.19
CA GLY A 377 -3.57 15.70 41.97
C GLY A 377 -3.36 16.84 42.98
N HIS A 378 -3.37 18.09 42.50
CA HIS A 378 -3.54 19.28 43.35
C HIS A 378 -4.78 20.06 42.91
N SER A 379 -5.91 19.65 43.49
CA SER A 379 -6.87 20.53 44.14
C SER A 379 -7.68 19.71 45.14
#